data_AF-A2E338-F1
#
_entry.id   AF-A2E338-F1
#
_cell.length_a   1.000
_cell.length_b   1.000
_cell.length_c   1.000
_cell.angle_alpha   90.00
_cell.angle_beta   90.00
_cell.angle_gamma   90.00
#
_symmetry.space_group_name_H-M   'P 1'
#
loop_
_entity.id
_entity.type
_entity.pdbx_description
1 polymer ?
#
loop_
_entity_poly.entity_id
_entity_poly.type
_entity_poly.pdbx_seq_one_letter_code
_entity_poly.pdbx_strand_id
1 'polypeptide(L)' 'MAEVAQFLISRSAIIDSKDTESETPLHRAVMRYSIETAEVLLSNGADVL' A
#
# COMPACT_ATOMS: atom_id res chain seq x y z
N MET A 1 0.82 10.86 2.94
CA MET A 1 1.43 9.79 2.10
C MET A 1 0.37 9.02 1.35
N ALA A 2 -0.84 8.88 1.92
CA ALA A 2 -2.01 8.33 1.25
C ALA A 2 -2.26 8.96 -0.13
N GLU A 3 -1.98 10.25 -0.33
CA GLU A 3 -2.12 10.94 -1.61
C GLU A 3 -1.15 10.42 -2.68
N VAL A 4 0.08 10.10 -2.28
CA VAL A 4 1.08 9.49 -3.18
C VAL A 4 0.67 8.06 -3.52
N ALA A 5 0.17 7.30 -2.52
CA ALA A 5 -0.36 5.96 -2.76
C ALA A 5 -1.53 6.00 -3.76
N GLN A 6 -2.50 6.89 -3.56
CA GLN A 6 -3.63 7.09 -4.49
C GLN A 6 -3.15 7.47 -5.89
N PHE A 7 -2.20 8.41 -6.00
CA PHE A 7 -1.63 8.81 -7.27
C PHE A 7 -0.98 7.63 -8.01
N LEU A 8 -0.18 6.82 -7.33
CA LEU A 8 0.47 5.65 -7.92
C LEU A 8 -0.55 4.57 -8.33
N ILE A 9 -1.55 4.30 -7.50
CA ILE A 9 -2.63 3.35 -7.83
C ILE A 9 -3.39 3.83 -9.08
N SER A 10 -3.68 5.14 -9.20
CA SER A 10 -4.30 5.71 -10.41
C SER A 10 -3.45 5.53 -11.69
N ARG A 11 -2.15 5.28 -11.53
CA ARG A 11 -1.21 4.99 -12.62
C ARG A 11 -0.99 3.49 -12.83
N SER A 12 -1.91 2.65 -12.35
CA SER A 12 -1.84 1.18 -12.45
C SER A 12 -0.60 0.59 -11.77
N ALA A 13 -0.15 1.20 -10.67
CA ALA A 13 0.88 0.58 -9.83
C ALA A 13 0.39 -0.78 -9.31
N ILE A 14 1.31 -1.74 -9.22
CA ILE A 14 1.01 -3.08 -8.69
C ILE A 14 0.88 -2.96 -7.17
N ILE A 15 -0.33 -3.16 -6.66
CA ILE A 15 -0.68 -2.86 -5.28
C ILE A 15 0.04 -3.74 -4.25
N ASP A 16 0.34 -4.99 -4.60
CA ASP A 16 1.03 -5.96 -3.73
C ASP A 16 2.48 -6.19 -4.15
N SER A 17 3.10 -5.23 -4.83
CA SER A 17 4.51 -5.35 -5.22
C SER A 17 5.39 -5.51 -3.98
N LYS A 18 6.17 -6.58 -3.93
CA LYS A 18 7.08 -6.83 -2.82
C LYS A 18 8.38 -6.06 -3.00
N ASP A 19 8.86 -5.45 -1.92
CA ASP A 19 10.19 -4.85 -1.89
C ASP A 19 11.29 -5.90 -1.65
N THR A 20 12.53 -5.44 -1.43
CA THR A 20 13.69 -6.32 -1.20
C THR A 20 13.60 -7.13 0.10
N GLU A 21 12.73 -6.75 1.02
CA GLU A 21 12.45 -7.47 2.28
C GLU A 21 11.21 -8.37 2.14
N SER A 22 10.68 -8.54 0.93
CA SER A 22 9.43 -9.26 0.65
C SER A 22 8.18 -8.60 1.25
N GLU A 23 8.26 -7.30 1.61
CA GLU A 23 7.15 -6.56 2.19
C GLU A 23 6.29 -5.88 1.11
N THR A 24 4.97 -5.92 1.27
CA THR A 24 4.03 -5.20 0.41
C THR A 24 3.91 -3.76 0.90
N PRO A 25 3.33 -2.85 0.09
CA PRO A 25 2.99 -1.52 0.55
C PRO A 25 2.12 -1.53 1.82
N LEU A 26 1.25 -2.54 1.99
CA LEU A 26 0.42 -2.69 3.18
C LEU A 26 1.25 -3.05 4.41
N HIS A 27 2.21 -3.98 4.30
CA HIS A 27 3.16 -4.29 5.39
C HIS A 27 3.88 -3.02 5.87
N ARG A 28 4.41 -2.23 4.93
CA ARG A 28 5.09 -0.97 5.24
C ARG A 28 4.16 0.06 5.89
N ALA A 29 2.92 0.16 5.44
CA ALA A 29 1.93 1.08 6.03
C ALA A 29 1.61 0.70 7.48
N VAL A 30 1.40 -0.60 7.76
CA VAL A 30 1.11 -1.11 9.11
C VAL A 30 2.32 -0.92 10.04
N MET A 31 3.53 -1.28 9.62
CA MET A 31 4.75 -1.10 10.41
C MET A 31 5.03 0.36 10.76
N ARG A 32 4.57 1.29 9.93
CA ARG A 32 4.70 2.74 10.15
C ARG A 32 3.49 3.36 10.84
N TYR A 33 2.51 2.55 11.27
CA TYR A 33 1.25 3.01 11.87
C TYR A 33 0.50 4.04 10.99
N SER A 34 0.65 3.96 9.66
CA SER A 34 0.00 4.88 8.72
C SER A 34 -1.39 4.36 8.36
N ILE A 35 -2.36 4.63 9.23
CA ILE A 35 -3.76 4.16 9.10
C ILE A 35 -4.36 4.60 7.76
N GLU A 36 -4.24 5.88 7.40
CA GLU A 36 -4.80 6.44 6.17
C GLU A 36 -4.23 5.76 4.91
N THR A 37 -2.93 5.44 4.91
CA THR A 37 -2.30 4.74 3.78
C THR A 37 -2.77 3.29 3.72
N ALA A 38 -2.91 2.62 4.87
CA ALA A 38 -3.45 1.27 4.94
C ALA A 38 -4.90 1.21 4.44
N GLU A 39 -5.75 2.16 4.83
CA GLU A 39 -7.13 2.27 4.36
C GLU A 39 -7.22 2.49 2.86
N VAL A 40 -6.36 3.35 2.28
CA VAL A 40 -6.28 3.53 0.83
C VAL A 40 -5.92 2.23 0.14
N LEU A 41 -4.91 1.52 0.61
CA LEU A 41 -4.46 0.27 0.01
C LEU A 41 -5.55 -0.82 0.09
N LEU A 42 -6.15 -1.01 1.26
CA LEU A 42 -7.24 -1.97 1.47
C LEU A 42 -8.47 -1.64 0.61
N SER A 43 -8.84 -0.37 0.51
CA SER A 43 -9.97 0.08 -0.33
C SER A 43 -9.73 -0.14 -1.81
N ASN A 44 -8.46 -0.27 -2.23
CA ASN A 44 -8.07 -0.56 -3.61
C ASN A 44 -7.69 -2.03 -3.84
N GLY A 45 -7.99 -2.92 -2.88
CA GLY A 45 -7.86 -4.37 -3.04
C GLY A 45 -6.47 -4.93 -2.73
N ALA A 46 -5.67 -4.24 -1.91
CA ALA A 46 -4.42 -4.79 -1.38
C ALA A 46 -4.71 -6.06 -0.57
N ASP A 47 -3.87 -7.08 -0.73
CA ASP A 47 -4.00 -8.33 0.03
C ASP A 47 -3.51 -8.11 1.48
N VAL A 48 -4.17 -8.80 2.41
CA VAL A 48 -3.85 -8.81 3.85
C VAL A 48 -2.91 -9.95 4.24
N LEU A 49 -2.58 -10.85 3.30
CA LEU A 49 -1.81 -12.09 3.50
C LEU A 49 -0.29 -11.92 3.35
#